data_AF-A0A8H5UKA5-F1
#
_entry.id   AF-A0A8H5UKA5-F1
#
_cell.length_a   1.000
_cell.length_b   1.000
_cell.length_c   1.000
_cell.angle_alpha   90.00
_cell.angle_beta   90.00
_cell.angle_gamma   90.00
#
_symmetry.space_group_name_H-M   'P 1'
#
loop_
_entity.id
_entity.type
_entity.pdbx_description
1 polymer ?
#
loop_
_entity_poly.entity_id
_entity_poly.type
_entity_poly.pdbx_seq_one_letter_code
_entity_poly.pdbx_strand_id
1 'polypeptide(L)'
;MANLNTKPNTNTSIPTPTIGPATYYDVGSQQLYLTITYPSGTHVKGNAIDAYLITSSSTNPMFIGNNSFPVAADTAVITVSLEKALASKGGQIIATGLADNVWESSPPSEPWQLPTINLSPITSPASINFTSLGSVEVTWTWIAGMGATAQLVTLAIKGQPTIKAMVANAGPTAIATFTMSQANNLFTPGKEMAIQCIAISPGLRAIPVDASFIIPQSGRITHYSFSNSPPVSSNCSVTGISGTLIFTTQLWWGTPEGAIETVVFPSGSAEQFAGKSTIADTGSCLTSIHISNTYQQVWWIMGTGAIDGQINPGNGWRPPGTGPEEKIPFNVANIASTTNGGSMASLLHDGTVFLFWVGPQGAIKCCRWLASSGWQPVCNALPPGIASTTSQLSVLSVGSSVYLFCVGSDNLIVGASWPNAASSGSLALMSQFAVPSSGKAAPEGGLTSFSVSAQEVAVLWTTSQNNIEMALVFLGAPSSNIQRSLTLPQSVLKGTGIAACSIGTNQWSIWWIGQASDLRRTNVDLTKLTLTPNYPVFELLGPGSCKQMRSLMVASGYGTQIGLVYVNANDIVAGLSCPP
;
A
#
# COMPACT_ATOMS: atom_id res chain seq x y z
N MET A 1 60.84 20.33 31.02
CA MET A 1 61.85 20.95 30.13
C MET A 1 62.78 19.85 29.63
N ALA A 2 62.55 19.38 28.41
CA ALA A 2 63.52 18.59 27.65
C ALA A 2 63.73 19.35 26.33
N ASN A 3 64.94 19.82 26.11
CA ASN A 3 65.35 20.68 24.99
C ASN A 3 65.25 19.92 23.67
N LEU A 4 64.40 20.39 22.75
CA LEU A 4 64.65 20.23 21.32
C LEU A 4 65.86 21.10 20.99
N ASN A 5 66.98 20.46 20.67
CA ASN A 5 68.17 21.12 20.13
C ASN A 5 67.83 21.75 18.78
N THR A 6 67.36 22.99 18.79
CA THR A 6 67.26 23.84 17.60
C THR A 6 68.64 24.39 17.30
N LYS A 7 69.43 23.68 16.50
CA LYS A 7 70.36 24.37 15.62
C LYS A 7 69.54 24.85 14.42
N PRO A 8 69.41 26.17 14.18
CA PRO A 8 68.76 26.64 12.96
C PRO A 8 69.66 26.24 11.79
N ASN A 9 69.24 25.25 11.01
CA ASN A 9 69.91 24.94 9.76
C ASN A 9 69.27 25.83 8.69
N THR A 10 70.07 26.74 8.13
CA THR A 10 69.66 27.76 7.17
C THR A 10 69.55 27.22 5.74
N ASN A 11 69.09 25.97 5.58
CA ASN A 11 68.89 25.40 4.25
C ASN A 11 67.48 25.77 3.78
N THR A 12 67.34 26.97 3.22
CA THR A 12 66.09 27.55 2.69
C THR A 12 65.68 26.95 1.34
N SER A 13 66.15 25.75 1.01
CA SER A 13 66.05 25.19 -0.35
C SER A 13 64.80 24.36 -0.60
N ILE A 14 64.10 23.89 0.45
CA ILE A 14 62.83 23.17 0.29
C ILE A 14 61.67 24.13 0.64
N PRO A 15 60.81 24.48 -0.32
CA PRO A 15 59.66 25.33 -0.06
C PRO A 15 58.67 24.64 0.90
N THR A 16 58.06 25.40 1.80
CA THR A 16 56.99 24.88 2.66
C THR A 16 55.79 24.46 1.81
N PRO A 17 55.33 23.20 1.88
CA PRO A 17 54.14 22.77 1.17
C PRO A 17 52.88 23.42 1.76
N THR A 18 51.86 23.61 0.93
CA THR A 18 50.56 24.14 1.34
C THR A 18 49.51 23.03 1.36
N ILE A 19 48.57 23.09 2.30
CA ILE A 19 47.43 22.17 2.33
C ILE A 19 46.34 22.76 1.44
N GLY A 20 45.92 21.99 0.44
CA GLY A 20 44.91 22.38 -0.53
C GLY A 20 43.49 22.28 0.04
N PRO A 21 42.53 23.03 -0.55
CA PRO A 21 41.13 23.09 -0.09
C PRO A 21 40.36 21.77 -0.27
N ALA A 22 40.91 20.80 -1.01
CA ALA A 22 40.33 19.46 -1.19
C ALA A 22 40.62 18.50 -0.02
N THR A 23 41.22 18.98 1.07
CA THR A 23 41.52 18.21 2.28
C THR A 23 40.24 17.93 3.08
N TYR A 24 39.99 16.66 3.45
CA TYR A 24 38.79 16.25 4.19
C TYR A 24 39.03 15.05 5.12
N TYR A 25 38.14 14.84 6.09
CA TYR A 25 38.14 13.68 6.98
C TYR A 25 36.95 12.77 6.66
N ASP A 26 37.20 11.48 6.47
CA ASP A 26 36.20 10.43 6.29
C ASP A 26 35.90 9.73 7.62
N VAL A 27 34.66 9.89 8.07
CA VAL A 27 34.16 9.34 9.34
C VAL A 27 33.89 7.83 9.24
N GLY A 28 33.56 7.33 8.05
CA GLY A 28 33.27 5.91 7.83
C GLY A 28 34.54 5.06 7.89
N SER A 29 35.63 5.54 7.27
CA SER A 29 36.93 4.86 7.29
C SER A 29 37.85 5.32 8.44
N GLN A 30 37.50 6.38 9.17
CA GLN A 30 38.35 7.05 10.18
C GLN A 30 39.71 7.48 9.60
N GLN A 31 39.69 8.02 8.38
CA GLN A 31 40.89 8.47 7.66
C GLN A 31 40.80 9.96 7.32
N LEU A 32 41.91 10.67 7.47
CA LEU A 32 42.11 12.03 7.02
C LEU A 32 42.83 12.04 5.67
N TYR A 33 42.24 12.68 4.68
CA TYR A 33 42.81 12.86 3.34
C TYR A 33 43.34 14.29 3.21
N LEU A 34 44.66 14.46 3.28
CA LEU A 34 45.36 15.73 3.14
C LEU A 34 45.79 15.94 1.70
N THR A 35 45.22 16.92 1.01
CA THR A 35 45.74 17.35 -0.29
C THR A 35 46.88 18.33 -0.06
N ILE A 36 48.07 18.04 -0.55
CA ILE A 36 49.26 18.85 -0.31
C ILE A 36 49.87 19.30 -1.63
N THR A 37 50.20 20.59 -1.73
CA THR A 37 50.70 21.23 -2.95
C THR A 37 51.99 22.00 -2.67
N TYR A 38 53.03 21.72 -3.45
CA TYR A 38 54.25 22.51 -3.48
C TYR A 38 54.13 23.68 -4.47
N PRO A 39 54.82 24.82 -4.23
CA PRO A 39 54.84 25.93 -5.18
C PRO A 39 55.42 25.51 -6.54
N SER A 40 54.73 25.86 -7.63
CA SER A 40 55.13 25.55 -9.01
C SER A 40 56.52 26.12 -9.35
N GLY A 41 57.37 25.34 -10.04
CA GLY A 41 58.70 25.77 -10.50
C GLY A 41 59.85 25.55 -9.51
N THR A 42 59.64 24.76 -8.46
CA THR A 42 60.66 24.42 -7.47
C THR A 42 61.43 23.15 -7.87
N HIS A 43 62.76 23.27 -7.96
CA HIS A 43 63.65 22.18 -8.40
C HIS A 43 64.01 21.17 -7.30
N VAL A 44 63.67 21.46 -6.04
CA VAL A 44 63.91 20.59 -4.87
C VAL A 44 62.59 20.40 -4.12
N LYS A 45 62.14 19.15 -4.03
CA LYS A 45 60.92 18.73 -3.32
C LYS A 45 61.27 17.63 -2.32
N GLY A 46 60.57 17.58 -1.19
CA GLY A 46 60.69 16.44 -0.28
C GLY A 46 60.17 15.15 -0.92
N ASN A 47 60.82 14.02 -0.65
CA ASN A 47 60.42 12.69 -1.13
C ASN A 47 59.38 12.02 -0.23
N ALA A 48 59.15 12.56 0.97
CA ALA A 48 58.11 12.14 1.89
C ALA A 48 57.55 13.34 2.67
N ILE A 49 56.36 13.15 3.23
CA ILE A 49 55.69 14.13 4.09
C ILE A 49 55.22 13.46 5.36
N ASP A 50 55.58 14.06 6.49
CA ASP A 50 55.07 13.71 7.82
C ASP A 50 53.95 14.68 8.22
N ALA A 51 52.86 14.14 8.76
CA ALA A 51 51.72 14.89 9.27
C ALA A 51 51.65 14.81 10.80
N TYR A 52 51.43 15.96 11.43
CA TYR A 52 51.28 16.08 12.88
C TYR A 52 49.99 16.80 13.25
N LEU A 53 49.37 16.39 14.36
CA LEU A 53 48.18 16.99 14.96
C LEU A 53 48.54 17.71 16.27
N ILE A 54 48.13 18.97 16.39
CA ILE A 54 48.15 19.75 17.63
C ILE A 54 46.71 19.91 18.09
N THR A 55 46.36 19.45 19.29
CA THR A 55 44.99 19.59 19.82
C THR A 55 44.89 20.79 20.75
N SER A 56 43.68 21.31 20.96
CA SER A 56 43.42 22.38 21.95
C SER A 56 43.90 22.04 23.37
N SER A 57 44.00 20.74 23.69
CA SER A 57 44.46 20.22 24.99
C SER A 57 45.98 20.06 25.13
N SER A 58 46.78 20.18 24.06
CA SER A 58 48.23 19.99 24.11
C SER A 58 48.93 20.72 22.96
N THR A 59 49.91 21.56 23.29
CA THR A 59 50.77 22.27 22.31
C THR A 59 51.85 21.37 21.70
N ASN A 60 52.04 20.15 22.22
CA ASN A 60 53.01 19.20 21.64
C ASN A 60 52.39 18.53 20.39
N PRO A 61 53.04 18.61 19.22
CA PRO A 61 52.59 17.94 18.00
C PRO A 61 52.61 16.42 18.18
N MET A 62 51.51 15.75 17.86
CA MET A 62 51.39 14.30 17.81
C MET A 62 51.58 13.83 16.37
N PHE A 63 52.52 12.92 16.11
CA PHE A 63 52.67 12.31 14.78
C PHE A 63 51.42 11.48 14.46
N ILE A 64 50.80 11.73 13.31
CA ILE A 64 49.58 11.03 12.88
C ILE A 64 49.81 10.14 11.66
N GLY A 65 50.83 10.40 10.85
CA GLY A 65 51.23 9.49 9.77
C GLY A 65 52.18 10.14 8.76
N ASN A 66 52.67 9.32 7.83
CA ASN A 66 53.53 9.76 6.75
C ASN A 66 53.14 9.11 5.41
N ASN A 67 53.59 9.71 4.31
CA ASN A 67 53.49 9.08 3.00
C ASN A 67 54.58 9.61 2.05
N SER A 68 54.95 8.81 1.06
CA SER A 68 55.89 9.21 0.03
C SER A 68 55.23 10.21 -0.93
N PHE A 69 55.95 11.28 -1.27
CA PHE A 69 55.48 12.27 -2.23
C PHE A 69 55.94 11.87 -3.64
N PRO A 70 55.04 11.81 -4.64
CA PRO A 70 55.42 11.45 -5.99
C PRO A 70 56.40 12.47 -6.59
N VAL A 71 57.57 12.01 -7.04
CA VAL A 71 58.69 12.85 -7.52
C VAL A 71 58.28 13.81 -8.66
N ALA A 72 57.27 13.44 -9.46
CA ALA A 72 56.82 14.20 -10.63
C ALA A 72 55.59 15.09 -10.38
N ALA A 73 54.97 15.08 -9.19
CA ALA A 73 53.74 15.81 -8.94
C ALA A 73 54.00 17.15 -8.23
N ASP A 74 53.19 18.17 -8.52
CA ASP A 74 53.14 19.40 -7.71
C ASP A 74 52.11 19.27 -6.58
N THR A 75 51.15 18.36 -6.71
CA THR A 75 50.08 18.07 -5.75
C THR A 75 49.96 16.57 -5.50
N ALA A 76 49.83 16.15 -4.24
CA ALA A 76 49.55 14.76 -3.86
C ALA A 76 48.52 14.67 -2.72
N VAL A 77 47.89 13.51 -2.58
CA VAL A 77 46.96 13.22 -1.48
C VAL A 77 47.61 12.25 -0.51
N ILE A 78 47.64 12.63 0.77
CA ILE A 78 48.12 11.80 1.87
C ILE A 78 46.93 11.31 2.67
N THR A 79 46.85 9.99 2.84
CA THR A 79 45.85 9.36 3.70
C THR A 79 46.47 9.04 5.04
N VAL A 80 45.82 9.46 6.11
CA VAL A 80 46.30 9.29 7.48
C VAL A 80 45.19 8.68 8.34
N SER A 81 45.49 7.62 9.07
CA SER A 81 44.54 7.07 10.05
C SER A 81 44.38 8.05 11.22
N LEU A 82 43.16 8.51 11.47
CA LEU A 82 42.87 9.44 12.56
C LEU A 82 41.58 9.02 13.24
N GLU A 83 41.68 8.50 14.46
CA GLU A 83 40.52 8.04 15.21
C GLU A 83 39.51 9.17 15.44
N LYS A 84 38.22 8.83 15.37
CA LYS A 84 37.11 9.79 15.50
C LYS A 84 37.18 10.61 16.80
N ALA A 85 37.64 10.00 17.89
CA ALA A 85 37.77 10.66 19.20
C ALA A 85 38.91 11.71 19.26
N LEU A 86 39.89 11.61 18.36
CA LEU A 86 40.98 12.58 18.21
C LEU A 86 40.58 13.66 17.21
N ALA A 87 39.97 13.30 16.08
CA ALA A 87 39.44 14.24 15.10
C ALA A 87 38.42 15.23 15.72
N SER A 88 37.57 14.74 16.63
CA SER A 88 36.50 15.53 17.25
C SER A 88 36.99 16.58 18.24
N LYS A 89 38.24 16.50 18.71
CA LYS A 89 38.84 17.50 19.61
C LYS A 89 39.24 18.78 18.88
N GLY A 90 39.16 18.80 17.55
CA GLY A 90 39.70 19.85 16.70
C GLY A 90 41.23 19.96 16.86
N GLY A 91 41.83 20.90 16.14
CA GLY A 91 43.27 21.08 16.23
C GLY A 91 43.88 21.73 15.01
N GLN A 92 45.20 21.77 15.01
CA GLN A 92 46.00 22.25 13.91
C GLN A 92 46.83 21.13 13.29
N ILE A 93 47.00 21.15 11.97
CA ILE A 93 47.80 20.20 11.22
C ILE A 93 49.08 20.87 10.74
N ILE A 94 50.19 20.16 10.93
CA ILE A 94 51.50 20.53 10.39
C ILE A 94 51.93 19.43 9.44
N ALA A 95 52.33 19.80 8.22
CA ALA A 95 52.95 18.91 7.25
C ALA A 95 54.40 19.36 7.00
N THR A 96 55.35 18.44 7.08
CA THR A 96 56.77 18.71 6.84
C THR A 96 57.31 17.84 5.71
N GLY A 97 58.03 18.45 4.76
CA GLY A 97 58.73 17.71 3.70
C GLY A 97 60.07 17.16 4.20
N LEU A 98 60.37 15.90 3.89
CA LEU A 98 61.65 15.27 4.16
C LEU A 98 62.45 15.12 2.87
N ALA A 99 63.75 15.43 2.90
CA ALA A 99 64.71 15.01 1.89
C ALA A 99 65.69 14.02 2.54
N ASP A 100 65.84 12.84 1.97
CA ASP A 100 66.81 11.81 2.40
C ASP A 100 66.81 11.52 3.92
N ASN A 101 65.62 11.49 4.54
CA ASN A 101 65.40 11.23 5.98
C ASN A 101 66.05 12.25 6.95
N VAL A 102 66.42 13.44 6.48
CA VAL A 102 66.94 14.52 7.33
C VAL A 102 65.82 15.51 7.68
N TRP A 103 65.68 15.78 8.98
CA TRP A 103 64.66 16.66 9.55
C TRP A 103 65.03 18.14 9.32
N GLU A 104 64.38 18.81 8.38
CA GLU A 104 64.55 20.26 8.15
C GLU A 104 63.29 21.01 8.62
N SER A 105 63.24 21.39 9.90
CA SER A 105 62.14 22.21 10.41
C SER A 105 62.39 23.70 10.13
N SER A 106 61.55 24.31 9.31
CA SER A 106 61.09 25.67 9.62
C SER A 106 59.65 25.56 10.12
N PRO A 107 59.27 26.20 11.25
CA PRO A 107 57.88 26.21 11.67
C PRO A 107 57.03 26.81 10.54
N PRO A 108 55.88 26.23 10.14
CA PRO A 108 54.97 26.94 9.27
C PRO A 108 54.56 28.22 9.98
N SER A 109 54.56 29.34 9.27
CA SER A 109 54.19 30.65 9.82
C SER A 109 52.76 30.67 10.38
N GLU A 110 51.88 29.73 10.01
CA GLU A 110 50.59 29.48 10.66
C GLU A 110 50.19 27.99 10.57
N PRO A 111 49.85 27.32 11.69
CA PRO A 111 49.33 25.96 11.67
C PRO A 111 47.88 25.91 11.18
N TRP A 112 47.55 24.95 10.30
CA TRP A 112 46.25 24.88 9.61
C TRP A 112 45.16 24.28 10.49
N GLN A 113 44.00 24.92 10.61
CA GLN A 113 42.87 24.32 11.33
C GLN A 113 42.44 23.01 10.65
N LEU A 114 42.22 21.96 11.45
CA LEU A 114 41.58 20.74 10.98
C LEU A 114 40.29 21.11 10.24
N PRO A 115 40.04 20.58 9.03
CA PRO A 115 38.73 20.76 8.40
C PRO A 115 37.66 20.36 9.40
N THR A 116 36.64 21.20 9.58
CA THR A 116 35.47 20.83 10.38
C THR A 116 35.02 19.48 9.87
N ILE A 117 34.87 18.49 10.75
CA ILE A 117 34.52 17.12 10.35
C ILE A 117 33.26 17.21 9.48
N ASN A 118 33.42 17.07 8.16
CA ASN A 118 32.33 17.02 7.21
C ASN A 118 31.71 15.64 7.37
N LEU A 119 30.90 15.49 8.42
CA LEU A 119 30.07 14.32 8.66
C LEU A 119 29.19 14.15 7.42
N SER A 120 29.36 13.04 6.70
CA SER A 120 28.27 12.55 5.84
C SER A 120 27.03 12.46 6.74
N PRO A 121 25.89 13.07 6.39
CA PRO A 121 24.80 13.34 7.33
C PRO A 121 24.03 12.11 7.80
N ILE A 122 24.45 10.91 7.38
CA ILE A 122 23.72 9.65 7.55
C ILE A 122 24.74 8.56 7.94
N THR A 123 24.62 8.02 9.16
CA THR A 123 25.40 6.87 9.64
C THR A 123 24.64 5.54 9.54
N SER A 124 23.37 5.58 9.14
CA SER A 124 22.47 4.42 9.02
C SER A 124 21.79 4.43 7.65
N PRO A 125 21.71 3.30 6.92
CA PRO A 125 20.94 3.26 5.68
C PRO A 125 19.53 3.81 5.92
N ALA A 126 19.08 4.73 5.06
CA ALA A 126 17.72 5.25 5.14
C ALA A 126 16.75 4.06 4.99
N SER A 127 15.75 3.97 5.88
CA SER A 127 14.67 3.01 5.72
C SER A 127 13.59 3.61 4.83
N ILE A 128 13.01 2.79 3.97
CA ILE A 128 12.03 3.23 2.97
C ILE A 128 10.79 2.38 3.16
N ASN A 129 9.66 3.04 3.34
CA ASN A 129 8.37 2.39 3.57
C ASN A 129 7.33 2.92 2.59
N PHE A 130 6.43 2.03 2.16
CA PHE A 130 5.22 2.41 1.45
C PHE A 130 4.10 2.65 2.44
N THR A 131 3.53 3.83 2.37
CA THR A 131 2.35 4.19 3.15
C THR A 131 1.09 3.59 2.53
N SER A 132 0.02 3.48 3.31
CA SER A 132 -1.30 3.10 2.79
C SER A 132 -1.90 4.10 1.80
N LEU A 133 -1.31 5.29 1.65
CA LEU A 133 -1.64 6.25 0.59
C LEU A 133 -0.95 5.94 -0.75
N GLY A 134 -0.06 4.94 -0.81
CA GLY A 134 0.84 4.69 -1.94
C GLY A 134 2.02 5.67 -1.99
N SER A 135 2.17 6.53 -0.97
CA SER A 135 3.30 7.46 -0.87
C SER A 135 4.54 6.74 -0.34
N VAL A 136 5.72 7.22 -0.74
CA VAL A 136 7.01 6.71 -0.26
C VAL A 136 7.47 7.54 0.92
N GLU A 137 7.67 6.90 2.07
CA GLU A 137 8.30 7.50 3.24
C GLU A 137 9.75 7.05 3.34
N VAL A 138 10.65 8.02 3.38
CA VAL A 138 12.07 7.81 3.63
C VAL A 138 12.35 8.26 5.06
N THR A 139 12.85 7.36 5.89
CA THR A 139 13.20 7.62 7.28
C THR A 139 14.69 7.43 7.50
N TRP A 140 15.32 8.37 8.20
CA TRP A 140 16.74 8.26 8.54
C TRP A 140 17.04 8.97 9.86
N THR A 141 18.22 8.72 10.41
CA THR A 141 18.65 9.30 11.69
C THR A 141 19.53 10.53 11.43
N TRP A 142 19.22 11.64 12.09
CA TRP A 142 20.09 12.82 12.13
C TRP A 142 21.32 12.54 12.99
N ILE A 143 22.49 13.03 12.55
CA ILE A 143 23.69 13.05 13.39
C ILE A 143 23.61 14.25 14.33
N ALA A 144 23.62 13.99 15.64
CA ALA A 144 23.69 15.02 16.66
C ALA A 144 24.97 15.87 16.50
N GLY A 145 24.82 17.20 16.52
CA GLY A 145 25.95 18.15 16.49
C GLY A 145 26.30 18.77 15.12
N MET A 146 25.55 18.49 14.04
CA MET A 146 25.88 18.98 12.68
C MET A 146 25.53 20.46 12.39
N GLY A 147 24.84 21.18 13.28
CA GLY A 147 24.42 22.58 13.04
C GLY A 147 23.48 22.81 11.84
N ALA A 148 23.19 21.78 11.03
CA ALA A 148 22.29 21.84 9.89
C ALA A 148 20.84 22.04 10.35
N THR A 149 20.16 23.01 9.75
CA THR A 149 18.76 23.34 10.03
C THR A 149 17.79 22.57 9.14
N ALA A 150 18.24 22.07 7.98
CA ALA A 150 17.45 21.27 7.06
C ALA A 150 18.29 20.34 6.15
N GLN A 151 17.63 19.34 5.55
CA GLN A 151 18.19 18.47 4.51
C GLN A 151 17.29 18.49 3.26
N LEU A 152 17.91 18.48 2.08
CA LEU A 152 17.24 18.28 0.81
C LEU A 152 17.27 16.80 0.46
N VAL A 153 16.10 16.20 0.36
CA VAL A 153 15.93 14.83 -0.14
C VAL A 153 15.44 14.90 -1.56
N THR A 154 16.14 14.24 -2.47
CA THR A 154 15.82 14.15 -3.88
C THR A 154 15.44 12.72 -4.21
N LEU A 155 14.24 12.51 -4.74
CA LEU A 155 13.80 11.24 -5.30
C LEU A 155 13.95 11.29 -6.82
N ALA A 156 14.71 10.34 -7.37
CA ALA A 156 14.93 10.17 -8.79
C ALA A 156 14.25 8.89 -9.28
N ILE A 157 13.35 9.08 -10.24
CA ILE A 157 12.70 8.00 -10.97
C ILE A 157 13.35 7.94 -12.35
N LYS A 158 13.82 6.76 -12.79
CA LYS A 158 14.52 6.62 -14.07
C LYS A 158 13.70 7.22 -15.23
N GLY A 159 14.31 8.13 -15.98
CA GLY A 159 13.71 8.80 -17.14
C GLY A 159 12.71 9.91 -16.80
N GLN A 160 12.67 10.41 -15.56
CA GLN A 160 11.72 11.42 -15.09
C GLN A 160 12.42 12.56 -14.35
N PRO A 161 11.78 13.74 -14.24
CA PRO A 161 12.28 14.83 -13.41
C PRO A 161 12.41 14.41 -11.94
N THR A 162 13.44 14.91 -11.26
CA THR A 162 13.64 14.60 -9.84
C THR A 162 12.67 15.37 -8.96
N ILE A 163 12.18 14.70 -7.93
CA ILE A 163 11.24 15.26 -6.94
C ILE A 163 12.06 15.65 -5.72
N LYS A 164 11.82 16.84 -5.17
CA LYS A 164 12.62 17.41 -4.09
C LYS A 164 11.75 17.70 -2.88
N ALA A 165 12.23 17.31 -1.70
CA ALA A 165 11.60 17.60 -0.42
C ALA A 165 12.62 18.20 0.55
N MET A 166 12.23 19.29 1.21
CA MET A 166 13.02 19.91 2.26
C MET A 166 12.54 19.40 3.62
N VAL A 167 13.43 18.84 4.43
CA VAL A 167 13.11 18.31 5.77
C VAL A 167 13.87 19.09 6.82
N ALA A 168 13.13 19.76 7.70
CA ALA A 168 13.70 20.50 8.82
C ALA A 168 14.22 19.56 9.92
N ASN A 169 15.26 19.99 10.64
CA ASN A 169 15.77 19.28 11.80
C ASN A 169 14.81 19.42 12.99
N ALA A 170 14.05 18.37 13.30
CA ALA A 170 13.04 18.36 14.37
C ALA A 170 13.32 17.32 15.47
N GLY A 171 14.47 16.64 15.43
CA GLY A 171 14.79 15.56 16.36
C GLY A 171 15.77 14.54 15.79
N PRO A 172 16.00 13.41 16.48
CA PRO A 172 16.96 12.39 16.04
C PRO A 172 16.51 11.64 14.78
N THR A 173 15.21 11.61 14.48
CA THR A 173 14.66 10.91 13.30
C THR A 173 14.08 11.93 12.33
N ALA A 174 14.48 11.85 11.06
CA ALA A 174 13.88 12.60 9.97
C ALA A 174 12.99 11.69 9.12
N ILE A 175 11.91 12.27 8.60
CA ILE A 175 10.99 11.60 7.67
C ILE A 175 10.75 12.54 6.49
N ALA A 176 10.93 12.04 5.27
CA ALA A 176 10.49 12.69 4.03
C ALA A 176 9.39 11.84 3.41
N THR A 177 8.23 12.44 3.17
CA THR A 177 7.11 11.79 2.49
C THR A 177 7.03 12.32 1.06
N PHE A 178 7.18 11.44 0.08
CA PHE A 178 6.95 11.71 -1.33
C PHE A 178 5.59 11.16 -1.72
N THR A 179 4.65 12.04 -2.04
CA THR A 179 3.29 11.65 -2.39
C THR A 179 3.15 11.20 -3.84
N MET A 180 2.12 10.39 -4.12
CA MET A 180 1.74 10.01 -5.49
C MET A 180 1.60 11.23 -6.41
N SER A 181 0.96 12.30 -5.92
CA SER A 181 0.76 13.54 -6.67
C SER A 181 2.08 14.25 -6.98
N GLN A 182 2.99 14.37 -6.01
CA GLN A 182 4.33 14.94 -6.24
C GLN A 182 5.13 14.13 -7.26
N ALA A 183 4.88 12.82 -7.33
CA ALA A 183 5.50 11.93 -8.28
C ALA A 183 4.73 11.77 -9.59
N ASN A 184 3.73 12.62 -9.88
CA ASN A 184 2.87 12.49 -11.07
C ASN A 184 2.32 11.07 -11.28
N ASN A 185 1.98 10.37 -10.20
CA ASN A 185 1.51 8.99 -10.19
C ASN A 185 2.49 8.00 -10.87
N LEU A 186 3.81 8.23 -10.73
CA LEU A 186 4.84 7.39 -11.33
C LEU A 186 5.38 6.29 -10.40
N PHE A 187 4.80 6.15 -9.21
CA PHE A 187 5.06 5.00 -8.35
C PHE A 187 4.29 3.81 -8.91
N THR A 188 5.03 2.91 -9.55
CA THR A 188 4.51 1.70 -10.17
C THR A 188 5.23 0.48 -9.59
N PRO A 189 4.53 -0.65 -9.36
CA PRO A 189 5.14 -1.87 -8.86
C PRO A 189 6.40 -2.29 -9.63
N GLY A 190 7.42 -2.79 -8.92
CA GLY A 190 8.65 -3.29 -9.51
C GLY A 190 9.61 -2.24 -10.09
N LYS A 191 9.25 -0.95 -10.04
CA LYS A 191 10.12 0.12 -10.53
C LYS A 191 11.21 0.44 -9.52
N GLU A 192 12.46 0.48 -9.99
CA GLU A 192 13.59 0.92 -9.19
C GLU A 192 13.61 2.45 -9.10
N MET A 193 13.88 2.93 -7.90
CA MET A 193 13.98 4.35 -7.58
C MET A 193 15.27 4.60 -6.83
N ALA A 194 15.89 5.75 -7.10
CA ALA A 194 17.05 6.21 -6.38
C ALA A 194 16.66 7.40 -5.50
N ILE A 195 17.02 7.35 -4.23
CA ILE A 195 16.89 8.46 -3.29
C ILE A 195 18.28 8.98 -3.03
N GLN A 196 18.40 10.30 -3.10
CA GLN A 196 19.61 11.03 -2.81
C GLN A 196 19.35 12.05 -1.69
N CYS A 197 20.07 11.95 -0.59
CA CYS A 197 19.98 12.90 0.52
C CYS A 197 21.19 13.83 0.54
N ILE A 198 20.95 15.15 0.58
CA ILE A 198 21.98 16.20 0.62
C ILE A 198 21.72 17.13 1.80
N ALA A 199 22.71 17.32 2.67
CA ALA A 199 22.62 18.30 3.76
C ALA A 199 22.72 19.73 3.23
N ILE A 200 21.92 20.64 3.80
CA ILE A 200 22.04 22.07 3.53
C ILE A 200 22.61 22.74 4.77
N SER A 201 23.87 23.17 4.67
CA SER A 201 24.42 24.23 5.52
C SER A 201 25.06 25.30 4.64
N PRO A 202 25.18 26.55 5.13
CA PRO A 202 25.98 27.55 4.44
C PRO A 202 27.45 27.09 4.41
N GLY A 203 27.95 26.71 3.23
CA GLY A 203 29.37 26.51 2.97
C GLY A 203 29.92 25.07 3.03
N LEU A 204 29.12 24.04 3.34
CA LEU A 204 29.58 22.65 3.28
C LEU A 204 28.97 21.88 2.10
N ARG A 205 29.82 21.13 1.38
CA ARG A 205 29.40 20.08 0.43
C ARG A 205 29.41 18.73 1.15
N ALA A 206 28.24 18.13 1.36
CA ALA A 206 28.13 16.75 1.81
C ALA A 206 28.13 15.80 0.60
N ILE A 207 28.77 14.63 0.73
CA ILE A 207 28.68 13.55 -0.27
C ILE A 207 27.23 13.03 -0.23
N PRO A 208 26.54 12.95 -1.38
CA PRO A 208 25.17 12.44 -1.40
C PRO A 208 25.13 10.98 -0.96
N VAL A 209 24.14 10.62 -0.13
CA VAL A 209 23.85 9.21 0.15
C VAL A 209 22.81 8.75 -0.83
N ASP A 210 23.20 7.80 -1.67
CA ASP A 210 22.33 7.16 -2.64
C ASP A 210 21.79 5.86 -2.02
N ALA A 211 20.47 5.72 -2.00
CA ALA A 211 19.79 4.47 -1.70
C ALA A 211 18.91 4.11 -2.90
N SER A 212 19.03 2.88 -3.42
CA SER A 212 18.06 2.37 -4.37
C SER A 212 17.07 1.45 -3.69
N PHE A 213 15.82 1.52 -4.12
CA PHE A 213 14.78 0.60 -3.69
C PHE A 213 13.84 0.27 -4.83
N ILE A 214 13.17 -0.87 -4.71
CA ILE A 214 12.17 -1.33 -5.67
C ILE A 214 10.82 -1.26 -4.98
N ILE A 215 9.82 -0.69 -5.67
CA ILE A 215 8.45 -0.69 -5.20
C ILE A 215 7.99 -2.13 -4.97
N PRO A 216 7.52 -2.50 -3.76
CA PRO A 216 7.06 -3.84 -3.47
C PRO A 216 6.03 -4.29 -4.50
N GLN A 217 6.32 -5.41 -5.14
CA GLN A 217 5.40 -6.12 -6.03
C GLN A 217 5.06 -7.44 -5.35
N SER A 218 3.77 -7.80 -5.27
CA SER A 218 3.39 -9.16 -4.91
C SER A 218 3.93 -10.11 -5.99
N GLY A 219 4.63 -11.19 -5.60
CA GLY A 219 5.47 -12.07 -6.43
C GLY A 219 5.20 -12.20 -7.94
N ARG A 220 5.00 -13.44 -8.44
CA ARG A 220 4.67 -13.68 -9.85
C ARG A 220 3.19 -13.37 -10.07
N ILE A 221 2.90 -12.23 -10.68
CA ILE A 221 1.54 -11.83 -11.09
C ILE A 221 1.31 -12.30 -12.53
N THR A 222 0.18 -12.94 -12.77
CA THR A 222 -0.29 -13.28 -14.12
C THR A 222 -1.51 -12.44 -14.46
N HIS A 223 -1.44 -11.67 -15.54
CA HIS A 223 -2.56 -10.87 -16.02
C HIS A 223 -3.39 -11.66 -17.02
N TYR A 224 -4.70 -11.48 -16.96
CA TYR A 224 -5.66 -12.09 -17.89
C TYR A 224 -6.51 -11.00 -18.52
N SER A 225 -6.60 -11.04 -19.84
CA SER A 225 -7.52 -10.23 -20.63
C SER A 225 -8.49 -11.16 -21.33
N PHE A 226 -9.76 -10.79 -21.36
CA PHE A 226 -10.79 -11.56 -22.04
C PHE A 226 -10.99 -11.01 -23.45
N SER A 227 -11.09 -11.89 -24.43
CA SER A 227 -11.41 -11.49 -25.80
C SER A 227 -12.86 -11.01 -25.89
N ASN A 228 -13.11 -9.99 -26.72
CA ASN A 228 -14.44 -9.46 -27.02
C ASN A 228 -15.25 -9.01 -25.80
N SER A 229 -14.62 -8.66 -24.68
CA SER A 229 -15.33 -8.24 -23.47
C SER A 229 -15.94 -6.84 -23.64
N PRO A 230 -17.28 -6.71 -23.64
CA PRO A 230 -17.94 -5.41 -23.71
C PRO A 230 -17.69 -4.61 -22.43
N PRO A 231 -17.80 -3.26 -22.50
CA PRO A 231 -17.59 -2.42 -21.34
C PRO A 231 -18.60 -2.73 -20.23
N VAL A 232 -18.16 -2.58 -18.98
CA VAL A 232 -18.99 -2.66 -17.77
C VAL A 232 -19.68 -1.31 -17.56
N SER A 233 -20.97 -1.31 -17.25
CA SER A 233 -21.67 -0.08 -16.86
C SER A 233 -21.17 0.45 -15.51
N SER A 234 -21.10 1.77 -15.38
CA SER A 234 -20.49 2.50 -14.25
C SER A 234 -20.97 2.11 -12.85
N ASN A 235 -22.23 1.68 -12.69
CA ASN A 235 -22.77 1.20 -11.42
C ASN A 235 -23.20 -0.27 -11.44
N CYS A 236 -22.82 -1.04 -12.47
CA CYS A 236 -23.04 -2.48 -12.44
C CYS A 236 -22.07 -3.14 -11.47
N SER A 237 -22.57 -4.08 -10.65
CA SER A 237 -21.70 -5.01 -9.93
C SER A 237 -21.25 -6.15 -10.85
N VAL A 238 -20.09 -6.72 -10.55
CA VAL A 238 -19.64 -8.00 -11.10
C VAL A 238 -19.90 -9.06 -10.05
N THR A 239 -20.49 -10.18 -10.47
CA THR A 239 -20.67 -11.35 -9.61
C THR A 239 -20.08 -12.58 -10.30
N GLY A 240 -19.83 -13.64 -9.54
CA GLY A 240 -19.38 -14.87 -10.12
C GLY A 240 -19.48 -16.07 -9.20
N ILE A 241 -19.38 -17.24 -9.82
CA ILE A 241 -19.41 -18.53 -9.17
C ILE A 241 -18.12 -19.24 -9.53
N SER A 242 -17.32 -19.58 -8.51
CA SER A 242 -16.14 -20.42 -8.68
C SER A 242 -16.54 -21.89 -8.78
N GLY A 243 -15.94 -22.60 -9.73
CA GLY A 243 -16.05 -24.05 -9.84
C GLY A 243 -15.33 -24.75 -8.69
N THR A 244 -15.80 -25.93 -8.32
CA THR A 244 -15.29 -26.70 -7.15
C THR A 244 -14.01 -27.49 -7.42
N LEU A 245 -13.60 -27.66 -8.70
CA LEU A 245 -12.55 -28.62 -9.07
C LEU A 245 -11.43 -28.07 -9.96
N ILE A 246 -11.61 -26.88 -10.53
CA ILE A 246 -10.63 -26.23 -11.41
C ILE A 246 -10.55 -24.74 -11.03
N PHE A 247 -9.41 -24.10 -11.28
CA PHE A 247 -9.19 -22.66 -11.13
C PHE A 247 -10.06 -21.90 -12.16
N THR A 248 -11.38 -22.07 -12.11
CA THR A 248 -12.30 -21.37 -13.00
C THR A 248 -13.43 -20.72 -12.24
N THR A 249 -13.79 -19.53 -12.70
CA THR A 249 -14.90 -18.76 -12.16
C THR A 249 -15.73 -18.28 -13.32
N GLN A 250 -17.01 -18.62 -13.32
CA GLN A 250 -17.96 -18.02 -14.24
C GLN A 250 -18.35 -16.66 -13.68
N LEU A 251 -18.23 -15.62 -14.50
CA LEU A 251 -18.44 -14.23 -14.14
C LEU A 251 -19.64 -13.68 -14.91
N TRP A 252 -20.32 -12.70 -14.32
CA TRP A 252 -21.39 -11.94 -14.96
C TRP A 252 -21.25 -10.45 -14.65
N TRP A 253 -21.52 -9.62 -15.65
CA TRP A 253 -21.56 -8.17 -15.50
C TRP A 253 -22.58 -7.55 -16.46
N GLY A 254 -23.01 -6.34 -16.12
CA GLY A 254 -23.92 -5.58 -16.97
C GLY A 254 -23.21 -4.56 -17.87
N THR A 255 -23.69 -4.38 -19.09
CA THR A 255 -23.14 -3.42 -20.07
C THR A 255 -23.94 -2.09 -20.08
N PRO A 256 -23.38 -1.00 -20.63
CA PRO A 256 -24.10 0.26 -20.83
C PRO A 256 -25.38 0.14 -21.67
N GLU A 257 -25.47 -0.83 -22.58
CA GLU A 257 -26.68 -1.09 -23.40
C GLU A 257 -27.75 -1.87 -22.64
N GLY A 258 -27.50 -2.17 -21.36
CA GLY A 258 -28.41 -2.93 -20.52
C GLY A 258 -28.40 -4.44 -20.79
N ALA A 259 -27.36 -4.96 -21.45
CA ALA A 259 -27.15 -6.41 -21.58
C ALA A 259 -26.45 -6.97 -20.33
N ILE A 260 -26.56 -8.29 -20.12
CA ILE A 260 -25.73 -9.01 -19.16
C ILE A 260 -24.81 -9.92 -19.96
N GLU A 261 -23.52 -9.83 -19.71
CA GLU A 261 -22.49 -10.64 -20.35
C GLU A 261 -21.93 -11.64 -19.35
N THR A 262 -21.37 -12.74 -19.86
CA THR A 262 -20.70 -13.76 -19.06
C THR A 262 -19.34 -14.15 -19.65
N VAL A 263 -18.41 -14.54 -18.79
CA VAL A 263 -17.13 -15.11 -19.20
C VAL A 263 -16.63 -16.10 -18.16
N VAL A 264 -15.81 -17.05 -18.58
CA VAL A 264 -15.08 -17.94 -17.67
C VAL A 264 -13.66 -17.40 -17.47
N PHE A 265 -13.32 -17.07 -16.24
CA PHE A 265 -11.95 -16.79 -15.81
C PHE A 265 -11.21 -18.12 -15.53
N PRO A 266 -9.90 -18.25 -15.84
CA PRO A 266 -9.00 -17.26 -16.44
C PRO A 266 -9.01 -17.23 -17.97
N SER A 267 -9.70 -18.16 -18.62
CA SER A 267 -9.71 -18.31 -20.06
C SER A 267 -11.15 -18.42 -20.58
N GLY A 268 -11.56 -17.46 -21.40
CA GLY A 268 -12.89 -17.43 -22.01
C GLY A 268 -13.03 -16.22 -22.93
N SER A 269 -14.02 -16.28 -23.82
CA SER A 269 -14.52 -15.10 -24.53
C SER A 269 -15.80 -14.64 -23.86
N ALA A 270 -16.01 -13.33 -23.80
CA ALA A 270 -17.30 -12.82 -23.34
C ALA A 270 -18.41 -13.26 -24.29
N GLU A 271 -19.53 -13.68 -23.71
CA GLU A 271 -20.75 -14.06 -24.41
C GLU A 271 -21.96 -13.40 -23.76
N GLN A 272 -22.97 -13.07 -24.57
CA GLN A 272 -24.20 -12.48 -24.07
C GLN A 272 -24.99 -13.51 -23.27
N PHE A 273 -25.28 -13.19 -22.02
CA PHE A 273 -26.05 -13.99 -21.09
C PHE A 273 -27.53 -13.58 -21.04
N ALA A 274 -27.79 -12.26 -21.09
CA ALA A 274 -29.12 -11.68 -21.24
C ALA A 274 -29.08 -10.51 -22.23
N GLY A 275 -30.15 -10.37 -23.01
CA GLY A 275 -30.23 -9.37 -24.10
C GLY A 275 -30.17 -7.93 -23.62
N LYS A 276 -30.05 -7.00 -24.58
CA LYS A 276 -30.07 -5.55 -24.31
C LYS A 276 -31.36 -5.12 -23.61
N SER A 277 -31.29 -4.01 -22.86
CA SER A 277 -32.42 -3.46 -22.08
C SER A 277 -32.94 -4.37 -20.95
N THR A 278 -32.19 -5.41 -20.56
CA THR A 278 -32.51 -6.25 -19.39
C THR A 278 -32.30 -5.48 -18.08
N ILE A 279 -31.22 -4.71 -18.00
CA ILE A 279 -30.88 -3.86 -16.85
C ILE A 279 -30.82 -2.39 -17.26
N ALA A 280 -30.82 -1.48 -16.28
CA ALA A 280 -30.65 -0.05 -16.57
C ALA A 280 -29.26 0.25 -17.13
N ASP A 281 -29.20 1.20 -18.06
CA ASP A 281 -27.97 1.77 -18.60
C ASP A 281 -27.09 2.41 -17.51
N THR A 282 -27.73 2.96 -16.47
CA THR A 282 -27.06 3.50 -15.29
C THR A 282 -26.43 2.43 -14.41
N GLY A 283 -26.71 1.13 -14.62
CA GLY A 283 -26.15 0.01 -13.90
C GLY A 283 -27.18 -0.82 -13.12
N SER A 284 -26.76 -2.00 -12.64
CA SER A 284 -27.57 -2.93 -11.85
C SER A 284 -26.71 -3.74 -10.87
N CYS A 285 -27.29 -4.10 -9.73
CA CYS A 285 -26.72 -5.08 -8.85
C CYS A 285 -27.07 -6.50 -9.32
N LEU A 286 -26.02 -7.28 -9.56
CA LEU A 286 -26.04 -8.71 -9.81
C LEU A 286 -25.55 -9.46 -8.57
N THR A 287 -26.18 -10.60 -8.27
CA THR A 287 -25.68 -11.60 -7.32
C THR A 287 -25.81 -12.99 -7.92
N SER A 288 -24.93 -13.90 -7.53
CA SER A 288 -24.94 -15.28 -7.99
C SER A 288 -24.80 -16.24 -6.82
N ILE A 289 -25.46 -17.39 -6.93
CA ILE A 289 -25.44 -18.43 -5.91
C ILE A 289 -25.26 -19.81 -6.52
N HIS A 290 -24.37 -20.57 -5.92
CA HIS A 290 -24.09 -21.96 -6.26
C HIS A 290 -24.73 -22.85 -5.19
N ILE A 291 -25.87 -23.47 -5.53
CA ILE A 291 -26.62 -24.34 -4.63
C ILE A 291 -25.99 -25.73 -4.59
N SER A 292 -25.60 -26.23 -5.77
CA SER A 292 -24.87 -27.48 -5.95
C SER A 292 -24.03 -27.40 -7.22
N ASN A 293 -23.15 -28.38 -7.46
CA ASN A 293 -22.31 -28.45 -8.68
C ASN A 293 -23.11 -28.35 -9.98
N THR A 294 -24.40 -28.67 -9.96
CA THR A 294 -25.28 -28.61 -11.13
C THR A 294 -26.34 -27.54 -11.02
N TYR A 295 -26.53 -26.91 -9.85
CA TYR A 295 -27.60 -25.95 -9.64
C TYR A 295 -27.03 -24.57 -9.29
N GLN A 296 -27.17 -23.65 -10.24
CA GLN A 296 -26.68 -22.27 -10.15
C GLN A 296 -27.82 -21.29 -10.40
N GLN A 297 -27.75 -20.13 -9.77
CA GLN A 297 -28.68 -19.03 -10.04
C GLN A 297 -27.91 -17.70 -10.14
N VAL A 298 -28.38 -16.84 -11.03
CA VAL A 298 -27.93 -15.46 -11.16
C VAL A 298 -29.16 -14.57 -11.11
N TRP A 299 -29.14 -13.56 -10.25
CA TRP A 299 -30.22 -12.61 -10.04
C TRP A 299 -29.72 -11.20 -10.29
N TRP A 300 -30.57 -10.34 -10.85
CA TRP A 300 -30.27 -8.94 -11.11
C TRP A 300 -31.45 -8.01 -10.82
N ILE A 301 -31.17 -6.73 -10.59
CA ILE A 301 -32.17 -5.67 -10.43
C ILE A 301 -32.42 -5.02 -11.81
N MET A 302 -33.65 -5.07 -12.29
CA MET A 302 -34.04 -4.36 -13.52
C MET A 302 -34.15 -2.84 -13.27
N GLY A 303 -34.14 -2.04 -14.34
CA GLY A 303 -34.30 -0.58 -14.24
C GLY A 303 -35.63 -0.13 -13.59
N THR A 304 -36.63 -1.02 -13.56
CA THR A 304 -37.92 -0.82 -12.87
C THR A 304 -37.84 -1.08 -11.36
N GLY A 305 -36.73 -1.57 -10.85
CA GLY A 305 -36.57 -2.06 -9.48
C GLY A 305 -37.17 -3.44 -9.22
N ALA A 306 -37.69 -4.12 -10.24
CA ALA A 306 -38.05 -5.53 -10.17
C ALA A 306 -36.79 -6.41 -10.15
N ILE A 307 -36.86 -7.56 -9.48
CA ILE A 307 -35.75 -8.52 -9.45
C ILE A 307 -36.10 -9.70 -10.37
N ASP A 308 -35.20 -9.99 -11.29
CA ASP A 308 -35.31 -11.11 -12.24
C ASP A 308 -34.01 -11.92 -12.23
N GLY A 309 -33.97 -13.03 -12.95
CA GLY A 309 -32.82 -13.91 -12.94
C GLY A 309 -32.79 -14.95 -14.04
N GLN A 310 -31.79 -15.82 -13.95
CA GLN A 310 -31.72 -17.07 -14.68
C GLN A 310 -31.24 -18.17 -13.72
N ILE A 311 -31.73 -19.38 -13.96
CA ILE A 311 -31.34 -20.58 -13.21
C ILE A 311 -30.75 -21.60 -14.17
N ASN A 312 -29.76 -22.35 -13.70
CA ASN A 312 -29.19 -23.48 -14.40
C ASN A 312 -29.27 -24.70 -13.48
N PRO A 313 -30.25 -25.60 -13.69
CA PRO A 313 -30.39 -26.82 -12.89
C PRO A 313 -29.51 -27.98 -13.42
N GLY A 314 -28.55 -27.69 -14.31
CA GLY A 314 -27.55 -28.64 -14.81
C GLY A 314 -27.72 -29.01 -16.29
N ASN A 315 -28.70 -28.41 -16.96
CA ASN A 315 -29.03 -28.67 -18.36
C ASN A 315 -29.20 -27.37 -19.17
N GLY A 316 -28.53 -26.31 -18.73
CA GLY A 316 -28.53 -25.01 -19.40
C GLY A 316 -29.33 -23.96 -18.64
N TRP A 317 -28.98 -22.71 -18.91
CA TRP A 317 -29.61 -21.54 -18.33
C TRP A 317 -31.02 -21.31 -18.90
N ARG A 318 -31.94 -20.95 -18.02
CA ARG A 318 -33.34 -20.64 -18.36
C ARG A 318 -33.93 -19.60 -17.41
N PRO A 319 -34.98 -18.87 -17.80
CA PRO A 319 -35.71 -18.02 -16.87
C PRO A 319 -36.22 -18.81 -15.65
N PRO A 320 -36.25 -18.21 -14.45
CA PRO A 320 -36.88 -18.78 -13.27
C PRO A 320 -38.40 -18.93 -13.50
N GLY A 321 -39.03 -19.93 -12.87
CA GLY A 321 -40.49 -20.10 -12.94
C GLY A 321 -41.02 -20.93 -14.12
N THR A 322 -40.22 -21.76 -14.79
CA THR A 322 -40.68 -22.61 -15.91
C THR A 322 -41.49 -23.84 -15.48
N GLY A 323 -41.69 -24.07 -14.18
CA GLY A 323 -42.59 -25.10 -13.66
C GLY A 323 -44.01 -24.56 -13.47
N PRO A 324 -45.06 -25.40 -13.59
CA PRO A 324 -46.40 -24.98 -13.18
C PRO A 324 -46.36 -24.51 -11.71
N GLU A 325 -46.89 -23.32 -11.43
CA GLU A 325 -47.06 -22.72 -10.10
C GLU A 325 -45.85 -22.04 -9.43
N GLU A 326 -44.65 -21.99 -10.03
CA GLU A 326 -43.50 -21.31 -9.42
C GLU A 326 -43.57 -19.78 -9.61
N LYS A 327 -44.29 -19.11 -8.70
CA LYS A 327 -44.44 -17.65 -8.69
C LYS A 327 -43.20 -16.99 -8.07
N ILE A 328 -42.55 -16.08 -8.80
CA ILE A 328 -41.44 -15.27 -8.27
C ILE A 328 -42.04 -14.02 -7.61
N PRO A 329 -42.06 -13.94 -6.27
CA PRO A 329 -42.83 -12.91 -5.57
C PRO A 329 -42.14 -11.53 -5.60
N PHE A 330 -40.90 -11.47 -6.11
CA PHE A 330 -40.08 -10.28 -6.21
C PHE A 330 -39.85 -9.80 -7.65
N ASN A 331 -40.42 -10.46 -8.66
CA ASN A 331 -40.44 -9.90 -10.02
C ASN A 331 -41.62 -8.92 -10.18
N VAL A 332 -41.56 -7.84 -9.39
CA VAL A 332 -42.55 -6.76 -9.41
C VAL A 332 -41.83 -5.42 -9.32
N ALA A 333 -42.30 -4.43 -10.07
CA ALA A 333 -41.67 -3.12 -10.13
C ALA A 333 -41.59 -2.46 -8.74
N ASN A 334 -40.56 -1.63 -8.56
CA ASN A 334 -40.31 -0.87 -7.33
C ASN A 334 -40.13 -1.75 -6.07
N ILE A 335 -39.74 -3.02 -6.22
CA ILE A 335 -39.47 -3.87 -5.06
C ILE A 335 -38.11 -3.59 -4.44
N ALA A 336 -37.11 -3.31 -5.27
CA ALA A 336 -35.74 -2.95 -4.91
C ALA A 336 -35.45 -1.48 -5.23
N SER A 337 -34.54 -0.90 -4.46
CA SER A 337 -33.92 0.39 -4.78
C SER A 337 -33.13 0.26 -6.09
N THR A 338 -33.27 1.23 -6.97
CA THR A 338 -32.46 1.37 -8.19
C THR A 338 -31.37 2.43 -8.04
N THR A 339 -31.30 3.10 -6.89
CA THR A 339 -30.28 4.12 -6.61
C THR A 339 -28.89 3.50 -6.75
N ASN A 340 -28.08 4.05 -7.66
CA ASN A 340 -26.76 3.51 -8.03
C ASN A 340 -26.77 2.02 -8.41
N GLY A 341 -27.80 1.57 -9.14
CA GLY A 341 -27.96 0.18 -9.57
C GLY A 341 -28.57 -0.75 -8.50
N GLY A 342 -28.81 -0.24 -7.28
CA GLY A 342 -29.34 -1.02 -6.16
C GLY A 342 -28.29 -1.86 -5.44
N SER A 343 -28.75 -2.70 -4.52
CA SER A 343 -27.89 -3.64 -3.81
C SER A 343 -28.65 -4.90 -3.42
N MET A 344 -28.03 -6.04 -3.68
CA MET A 344 -28.58 -7.36 -3.48
C MET A 344 -27.47 -8.33 -3.10
N ALA A 345 -27.78 -9.29 -2.24
CA ALA A 345 -26.86 -10.35 -1.85
C ALA A 345 -27.61 -11.67 -1.70
N SER A 346 -26.96 -12.76 -2.07
CA SER A 346 -27.50 -14.12 -1.95
C SER A 346 -26.69 -14.97 -0.97
N LEU A 347 -27.36 -15.84 -0.23
CA LEU A 347 -26.74 -16.75 0.73
C LEU A 347 -27.36 -18.15 0.63
N LEU A 348 -26.52 -19.18 0.60
CA LEU A 348 -26.94 -20.57 0.81
C LEU A 348 -26.70 -20.94 2.27
N HIS A 349 -27.75 -21.34 2.98
CA HIS A 349 -27.65 -21.78 4.37
C HIS A 349 -28.57 -22.98 4.59
N ASP A 350 -28.00 -24.12 5.00
CA ASP A 350 -28.70 -25.39 5.25
C ASP A 350 -29.68 -25.79 4.12
N GLY A 351 -29.20 -25.69 2.87
CA GLY A 351 -29.99 -26.03 1.67
C GLY A 351 -31.09 -25.02 1.32
N THR A 352 -31.24 -23.94 2.09
CA THR A 352 -32.14 -22.82 1.82
C THR A 352 -31.36 -21.71 1.12
N VAL A 353 -31.90 -21.20 0.03
CA VAL A 353 -31.37 -19.98 -0.61
C VAL A 353 -32.08 -18.77 -0.07
N PHE A 354 -31.32 -17.77 0.35
CA PHE A 354 -31.80 -16.46 0.72
C PHE A 354 -31.37 -15.44 -0.31
N LEU A 355 -32.28 -14.54 -0.64
CA LEU A 355 -32.01 -13.34 -1.44
C LEU A 355 -32.39 -12.13 -0.59
N PHE A 356 -31.44 -11.24 -0.36
CA PHE A 356 -31.61 -10.00 0.39
C PHE A 356 -31.39 -8.82 -0.54
N TRP A 357 -32.18 -7.76 -0.40
CA TRP A 357 -31.99 -6.54 -1.16
C TRP A 357 -32.45 -5.30 -0.41
N VAL A 358 -31.88 -4.16 -0.79
CA VAL A 358 -32.30 -2.85 -0.27
C VAL A 358 -33.55 -2.40 -1.02
N GLY A 359 -34.63 -2.11 -0.30
CA GLY A 359 -35.86 -1.54 -0.84
C GLY A 359 -35.77 -0.01 -1.03
N PRO A 360 -36.68 0.60 -1.82
CA PRO A 360 -36.65 2.03 -2.12
C PRO A 360 -36.74 2.96 -0.90
N GLN A 361 -37.28 2.48 0.22
CA GLN A 361 -37.41 3.23 1.49
C GLN A 361 -36.36 2.81 2.53
N GLY A 362 -35.27 2.16 2.11
CA GLY A 362 -34.23 1.72 3.04
C GLY A 362 -34.60 0.53 3.93
N ALA A 363 -35.71 -0.15 3.64
CA ALA A 363 -36.00 -1.46 4.24
C ALA A 363 -35.05 -2.50 3.63
N ILE A 364 -34.63 -3.48 4.43
CA ILE A 364 -33.98 -4.67 3.85
C ILE A 364 -35.06 -5.72 3.68
N LYS A 365 -35.33 -6.06 2.42
CA LYS A 365 -36.29 -7.10 2.05
C LYS A 365 -35.55 -8.42 1.85
N CYS A 366 -36.27 -9.51 2.06
CA CYS A 366 -35.76 -10.86 1.91
C CYS A 366 -36.81 -11.76 1.27
N CYS A 367 -36.31 -12.71 0.49
CA CYS A 367 -37.05 -13.87 0.03
C CYS A 367 -36.20 -15.11 0.29
N ARG A 368 -36.82 -16.22 0.69
CA ARG A 368 -36.13 -17.51 0.76
C ARG A 368 -36.75 -18.52 -0.20
N TRP A 369 -35.93 -19.40 -0.74
CA TRP A 369 -36.36 -20.52 -1.56
C TRP A 369 -36.23 -21.82 -0.76
N LEU A 370 -37.33 -22.57 -0.68
CA LEU A 370 -37.38 -23.87 -0.04
C LEU A 370 -37.58 -24.94 -1.11
N ALA A 371 -36.82 -26.04 -1.05
CA ALA A 371 -36.94 -27.12 -2.03
C ALA A 371 -38.37 -27.72 -2.10
N SER A 372 -39.12 -27.67 -1.00
CA SER A 372 -40.48 -28.22 -0.92
C SER A 372 -41.58 -27.29 -1.43
N SER A 373 -41.34 -25.98 -1.52
CA SER A 373 -42.41 -24.99 -1.79
C SER A 373 -41.96 -23.78 -2.60
N GLY A 374 -40.76 -23.81 -3.17
CA GLY A 374 -40.22 -22.74 -4.01
C GLY A 374 -39.95 -21.44 -3.24
N TRP A 375 -40.03 -20.32 -3.96
CA TRP A 375 -39.86 -18.98 -3.38
C TRP A 375 -41.02 -18.62 -2.46
N GLN A 376 -40.70 -18.27 -1.22
CA GLN A 376 -41.67 -17.86 -0.21
C GLN A 376 -42.07 -16.39 -0.38
N PRO A 377 -43.23 -15.94 0.15
CA PRO A 377 -43.59 -14.53 0.10
C PRO A 377 -42.49 -13.59 0.60
N VAL A 378 -42.35 -12.44 -0.05
CA VAL A 378 -41.39 -11.41 0.36
C VAL A 378 -41.72 -10.91 1.77
N CYS A 379 -40.69 -10.80 2.60
CA CYS A 379 -40.79 -10.22 3.94
C CYS A 379 -39.71 -9.15 4.14
N ASN A 380 -39.87 -8.35 5.20
CA ASN A 380 -38.81 -7.44 5.63
C ASN A 380 -37.87 -8.21 6.57
N ALA A 381 -36.57 -8.23 6.26
CA ALA A 381 -35.53 -8.63 7.19
C ALA A 381 -35.22 -7.49 8.17
N LEU A 382 -35.19 -6.24 7.69
CA LEU A 382 -35.14 -5.03 8.51
C LEU A 382 -36.22 -4.04 8.08
N PRO A 383 -36.78 -3.25 9.02
CA PRO A 383 -37.85 -2.30 8.70
C PRO A 383 -37.36 -1.13 7.81
N PRO A 384 -38.28 -0.36 7.19
CA PRO A 384 -37.95 0.86 6.47
C PRO A 384 -37.13 1.86 7.28
N GLY A 385 -36.28 2.64 6.60
CA GLY A 385 -35.43 3.67 7.19
C GLY A 385 -34.14 3.17 7.86
N ILE A 386 -33.93 1.84 7.95
CA ILE A 386 -32.72 1.28 8.56
C ILE A 386 -31.51 1.43 7.64
N ALA A 387 -31.56 0.90 6.42
CA ALA A 387 -30.45 0.96 5.48
C ALA A 387 -30.50 2.25 4.63
N SER A 388 -29.33 2.78 4.26
CA SER A 388 -29.23 3.74 3.17
C SER A 388 -29.66 3.06 1.85
N THR A 389 -30.37 3.79 0.98
CA THR A 389 -30.80 3.28 -0.34
C THR A 389 -29.66 3.04 -1.30
N THR A 390 -28.45 3.55 -1.00
CA THR A 390 -27.21 3.32 -1.75
C THR A 390 -26.32 2.23 -1.14
N SER A 391 -26.69 1.72 0.04
CA SER A 391 -25.89 0.79 0.84
C SER A 391 -25.59 -0.48 0.06
N GLN A 392 -24.33 -0.91 0.11
CA GLN A 392 -23.98 -2.30 -0.23
C GLN A 392 -24.48 -3.24 0.86
N LEU A 393 -24.77 -4.49 0.52
CA LEU A 393 -25.15 -5.54 1.46
C LEU A 393 -24.04 -6.57 1.54
N SER A 394 -23.75 -7.03 2.76
CA SER A 394 -22.89 -8.18 2.99
C SER A 394 -23.62 -9.19 3.87
N VAL A 395 -23.64 -10.45 3.44
CA VAL A 395 -24.36 -11.53 4.13
C VAL A 395 -23.47 -12.76 4.25
N LEU A 396 -23.58 -13.47 5.36
CA LEU A 396 -22.89 -14.73 5.61
C LEU A 396 -23.64 -15.55 6.65
N SER A 397 -23.34 -16.85 6.69
CA SER A 397 -23.76 -17.73 7.76
C SER A 397 -22.59 -18.08 8.67
N VAL A 398 -22.81 -18.06 9.98
CA VAL A 398 -21.88 -18.57 10.99
C VAL A 398 -22.64 -19.49 11.94
N GLY A 399 -22.24 -20.76 12.00
CA GLY A 399 -23.02 -21.79 12.66
C GLY A 399 -24.43 -21.91 12.06
N SER A 400 -25.46 -21.97 12.90
CA SER A 400 -26.88 -22.00 12.48
C SER A 400 -27.50 -20.62 12.25
N SER A 401 -26.69 -19.55 12.26
CA SER A 401 -27.18 -18.18 12.22
C SER A 401 -26.80 -17.49 10.91
N VAL A 402 -27.72 -16.68 10.40
CA VAL A 402 -27.50 -15.80 9.26
C VAL A 402 -27.23 -14.39 9.78
N TYR A 403 -26.17 -13.77 9.28
CA TYR A 403 -25.78 -12.40 9.59
C TYR A 403 -25.85 -11.54 8.34
N LEU A 404 -26.33 -10.32 8.53
CA LEU A 404 -26.43 -9.31 7.51
C LEU A 404 -25.81 -8.00 8.01
N PHE A 405 -25.08 -7.34 7.12
CA PHE A 405 -24.47 -6.04 7.37
C PHE A 405 -24.86 -5.06 6.28
N CYS A 406 -25.11 -3.83 6.67
CA CYS A 406 -25.39 -2.71 5.76
C CYS A 406 -24.90 -1.39 6.37
N VAL A 407 -24.86 -0.35 5.53
CA VAL A 407 -24.71 1.03 5.95
C VAL A 407 -26.10 1.60 6.23
N GLY A 408 -26.30 2.08 7.45
CA GLY A 408 -27.52 2.71 7.90
C GLY A 408 -27.79 4.06 7.24
N SER A 409 -29.02 4.55 7.33
CA SER A 409 -29.41 5.89 6.84
C SER A 409 -28.69 7.03 7.56
N ASP A 410 -28.19 6.76 8.77
CA ASP A 410 -27.34 7.64 9.57
C ASP A 410 -25.84 7.47 9.27
N ASN A 411 -25.49 6.69 8.25
CA ASN A 411 -24.14 6.34 7.85
C ASN A 411 -23.35 5.54 8.91
N LEU A 412 -24.01 4.84 9.84
CA LEU A 412 -23.36 3.85 10.72
C LEU A 412 -23.46 2.45 10.14
N ILE A 413 -22.60 1.53 10.58
CA ILE A 413 -22.73 0.12 10.20
C ILE A 413 -23.79 -0.54 11.08
N VAL A 414 -24.80 -1.12 10.44
CA VAL A 414 -25.85 -1.89 11.10
C VAL A 414 -25.58 -3.37 10.87
N GLY A 415 -25.49 -4.12 11.95
CA GLY A 415 -25.49 -5.58 11.93
C GLY A 415 -26.86 -6.13 12.31
N ALA A 416 -27.25 -7.24 11.70
CA ALA A 416 -28.50 -7.92 12.02
C ALA A 416 -28.33 -9.43 11.92
N SER A 417 -29.07 -10.19 12.76
CA SER A 417 -28.97 -11.64 12.78
C SER A 417 -30.34 -12.35 12.83
N TRP A 418 -30.37 -13.53 12.23
CA TRP A 418 -31.38 -14.55 12.47
C TRP A 418 -30.73 -15.80 13.04
N PRO A 419 -31.04 -16.16 14.30
CA PRO A 419 -30.68 -17.48 14.80
C PRO A 419 -31.58 -18.55 14.16
N ASN A 420 -31.00 -19.68 13.77
CA ASN A 420 -31.73 -20.84 13.23
C ASN A 420 -32.62 -20.50 12.01
N ALA A 421 -32.08 -19.70 11.08
CA ALA A 421 -32.79 -19.14 9.94
C ALA A 421 -33.37 -20.20 8.98
N ALA A 422 -32.82 -21.41 8.99
CA ALA A 422 -33.26 -22.54 8.16
C ALA A 422 -34.51 -23.26 8.68
N SER A 423 -35.05 -22.89 9.86
CA SER A 423 -36.25 -23.52 10.40
C SER A 423 -37.50 -23.21 9.54
N SER A 424 -38.40 -24.18 9.44
CA SER A 424 -39.57 -24.19 8.54
C SER A 424 -40.68 -23.17 8.89
N GLY A 425 -40.47 -22.30 9.88
CA GLY A 425 -41.41 -21.24 10.29
C GLY A 425 -41.27 -19.95 9.48
N SER A 426 -42.21 -19.01 9.63
CA SER A 426 -42.13 -17.68 9.01
C SER A 426 -40.89 -16.92 9.49
N LEU A 427 -40.21 -16.22 8.58
CA LEU A 427 -39.08 -15.36 8.93
C LEU A 427 -39.59 -14.11 9.66
N ALA A 428 -39.19 -13.96 10.93
CA ALA A 428 -39.41 -12.73 11.69
C ALA A 428 -38.44 -11.63 11.26
N LEU A 429 -38.55 -10.41 11.82
CA LEU A 429 -37.50 -9.40 11.66
C LEU A 429 -36.18 -9.88 12.25
N MET A 430 -35.06 -9.48 11.64
CA MET A 430 -33.73 -9.76 12.20
C MET A 430 -33.50 -8.94 13.47
N SER A 431 -32.79 -9.54 14.43
CA SER A 431 -32.34 -8.85 15.62
C SER A 431 -31.17 -7.94 15.26
N GLN A 432 -31.36 -6.62 15.41
CA GLN A 432 -30.32 -5.63 15.14
C GLN A 432 -29.31 -5.58 16.27
N PHE A 433 -28.06 -5.31 15.93
CA PHE A 433 -26.99 -5.01 16.86
C PHE A 433 -26.05 -3.96 16.27
N ALA A 434 -25.44 -3.16 17.13
CA ALA A 434 -24.49 -2.16 16.70
C ALA A 434 -23.15 -2.82 16.35
N VAL A 435 -22.59 -2.45 15.19
CA VAL A 435 -21.18 -2.72 14.87
C VAL A 435 -20.38 -1.51 15.35
N PRO A 436 -19.30 -1.71 16.14
CA PRO A 436 -18.52 -0.59 16.62
C PRO A 436 -17.93 0.19 15.45
N SER A 437 -18.17 1.50 15.45
CA SER A 437 -17.66 2.42 14.43
C SER A 437 -17.23 3.72 15.09
N SER A 438 -15.99 4.12 14.85
CA SER A 438 -15.37 5.37 15.30
C SER A 438 -15.69 6.55 14.38
N GLY A 439 -16.30 6.28 13.23
CA GLY A 439 -16.65 7.27 12.22
C GLY A 439 -17.84 6.83 11.37
N LYS A 440 -18.23 7.69 10.43
CA LYS A 440 -19.30 7.40 9.48
C LYS A 440 -18.78 6.58 8.30
N ALA A 441 -19.49 5.50 7.98
CA ALA A 441 -19.30 4.74 6.75
C ALA A 441 -19.68 5.59 5.52
N ALA A 442 -19.04 5.32 4.38
CA ALA A 442 -19.44 5.90 3.11
C ALA A 442 -20.64 5.10 2.56
N PRO A 443 -21.82 5.69 2.35
CA PRO A 443 -23.02 4.97 1.90
C PRO A 443 -22.89 4.28 0.54
N GLU A 444 -21.95 4.73 -0.29
CA GLU A 444 -21.65 4.15 -1.61
C GLU A 444 -20.33 3.37 -1.60
N GLY A 445 -19.64 3.33 -0.46
CA GLY A 445 -18.36 2.64 -0.30
C GLY A 445 -18.53 1.13 -0.26
N GLY A 446 -17.38 0.43 -0.33
CA GLY A 446 -17.35 -1.02 -0.20
C GLY A 446 -17.77 -1.48 1.19
N LEU A 447 -18.51 -2.57 1.24
CA LEU A 447 -18.84 -3.30 2.46
C LEU A 447 -18.66 -4.80 2.21
N THR A 448 -17.87 -5.46 3.05
CA THR A 448 -17.71 -6.91 2.98
C THR A 448 -17.55 -7.49 4.38
N SER A 449 -17.86 -8.77 4.52
CA SER A 449 -17.75 -9.47 5.80
C SER A 449 -17.35 -10.92 5.57
N PHE A 450 -16.62 -11.48 6.54
CA PHE A 450 -16.22 -12.87 6.49
C PHE A 450 -16.17 -13.49 7.88
N SER A 451 -16.35 -14.82 7.95
CA SER A 451 -16.26 -15.58 9.19
C SER A 451 -14.80 -15.67 9.63
N VAL A 452 -14.52 -15.29 10.88
CA VAL A 452 -13.20 -15.46 11.50
C VAL A 452 -13.15 -16.78 12.25
N SER A 453 -14.20 -17.05 13.03
CA SER A 453 -14.39 -18.30 13.76
C SER A 453 -15.89 -18.65 13.80
N ALA A 454 -16.25 -19.71 14.54
CA ALA A 454 -17.64 -20.07 14.76
C ALA A 454 -18.45 -19.04 15.59
N GLN A 455 -17.80 -18.04 16.18
CA GLN A 455 -18.43 -17.04 17.06
C GLN A 455 -18.02 -15.61 16.73
N GLU A 456 -17.21 -15.41 15.69
CA GLU A 456 -16.65 -14.10 15.36
C GLU A 456 -16.68 -13.85 13.86
N VAL A 457 -17.08 -12.63 13.50
CA VAL A 457 -17.15 -12.13 12.13
C VAL A 457 -16.32 -10.87 12.02
N ALA A 458 -15.56 -10.74 10.94
CA ALA A 458 -14.95 -9.48 10.55
C ALA A 458 -15.89 -8.76 9.58
N VAL A 459 -16.11 -7.47 9.83
CA VAL A 459 -16.86 -6.57 8.94
C VAL A 459 -15.92 -5.46 8.52
N LEU A 460 -15.79 -5.22 7.22
CA LEU A 460 -14.94 -4.19 6.65
C LEU A 460 -15.76 -3.22 5.83
N TRP A 461 -15.49 -1.94 5.99
CA TRP A 461 -16.19 -0.89 5.25
C TRP A 461 -15.26 0.24 4.85
N THR A 462 -15.63 0.93 3.77
CA THR A 462 -15.05 2.23 3.45
C THR A 462 -15.72 3.32 4.30
N THR A 463 -14.92 4.18 4.93
CA THR A 463 -15.42 5.34 5.68
C THR A 463 -15.67 6.54 4.75
N SER A 464 -16.37 7.55 5.28
CA SER A 464 -16.48 8.88 4.66
C SER A 464 -15.15 9.61 4.46
N GLN A 465 -14.08 9.19 5.16
CA GLN A 465 -12.72 9.68 4.98
C GLN A 465 -11.92 8.86 3.96
N ASN A 466 -12.58 7.99 3.18
CA ASN A 466 -11.95 7.20 2.13
C ASN A 466 -10.84 6.27 2.66
N ASN A 467 -11.05 5.66 3.83
CA ASN A 467 -10.19 4.61 4.38
C ASN A 467 -10.98 3.33 4.67
N ILE A 468 -10.28 2.23 4.90
CA ILE A 468 -10.89 0.97 5.33
C ILE A 468 -10.82 0.88 6.85
N GLU A 469 -11.98 0.66 7.46
CA GLU A 469 -12.08 0.21 8.86
C GLU A 469 -12.56 -1.23 8.89
N MET A 470 -12.17 -1.93 9.95
CA MET A 470 -12.55 -3.30 10.25
C MET A 470 -13.09 -3.35 11.69
N ALA A 471 -14.19 -4.07 11.89
CA ALA A 471 -14.65 -4.49 13.20
C ALA A 471 -14.63 -6.01 13.29
N LEU A 472 -14.09 -6.54 14.38
CA LEU A 472 -14.34 -7.89 14.83
C LEU A 472 -15.56 -7.88 15.74
N VAL A 473 -16.59 -8.60 15.32
CA VAL A 473 -17.88 -8.68 16.00
C VAL A 473 -18.03 -10.06 16.60
N PHE A 474 -18.09 -10.11 17.93
CA PHE A 474 -18.34 -11.34 18.66
C PHE A 474 -19.85 -11.57 18.81
N LEU A 475 -20.31 -12.69 18.26
CA LEU A 475 -21.72 -12.93 17.94
C LEU A 475 -22.60 -13.24 19.17
N GLY A 476 -22.01 -13.39 20.36
CA GLY A 476 -22.72 -13.64 21.62
C GLY A 476 -22.53 -12.57 22.71
N ALA A 477 -21.63 -11.61 22.53
CA ALA A 477 -21.29 -10.60 23.54
C ALA A 477 -20.68 -9.34 22.89
N PRO A 478 -21.48 -8.27 22.67
CA PRO A 478 -21.01 -7.08 21.96
C PRO A 478 -19.93 -6.28 22.71
N SER A 479 -19.73 -6.52 24.02
CA SER A 479 -18.70 -5.88 24.84
C SER A 479 -17.26 -6.26 24.45
N SER A 480 -17.09 -7.30 23.62
CA SER A 480 -15.78 -7.79 23.18
C SER A 480 -15.39 -7.33 21.78
N ASN A 481 -16.22 -6.50 21.13
CA ASN A 481 -15.96 -6.10 19.75
C ASN A 481 -14.76 -5.15 19.67
N ILE A 482 -13.89 -5.39 18.69
CA ILE A 482 -12.67 -4.59 18.47
C ILE A 482 -12.78 -3.91 17.11
N GLN A 483 -12.54 -2.61 17.08
CA GLN A 483 -12.48 -1.84 15.83
C GLN A 483 -11.04 -1.40 15.53
N ARG A 484 -10.67 -1.42 14.24
CA ARG A 484 -9.35 -1.05 13.75
C ARG A 484 -9.43 -0.31 12.41
N SER A 485 -8.59 0.70 12.24
CA SER A 485 -8.32 1.27 10.92
C SER A 485 -7.30 0.38 10.20
N LEU A 486 -7.68 -0.13 9.04
CA LEU A 486 -6.82 -0.98 8.21
C LEU A 486 -5.94 -0.14 7.28
N THR A 487 -6.46 1.02 6.85
CA THR A 487 -5.71 2.02 6.06
C THR A 487 -5.85 3.42 6.66
N LEU A 488 -4.98 4.33 6.24
CA LEU A 488 -5.09 5.76 6.56
C LEU A 488 -6.24 6.44 5.78
N PRO A 489 -6.74 7.60 6.23
CA PRO A 489 -7.64 8.48 5.47
C PRO A 489 -7.12 8.71 4.05
N GLN A 490 -8.01 8.72 3.05
CA GLN A 490 -7.70 8.89 1.62
C GLN A 490 -6.90 7.73 0.98
N SER A 491 -6.89 6.53 1.56
CA SER A 491 -6.25 5.35 0.94
C SER A 491 -7.10 4.65 -0.13
N VAL A 492 -8.42 4.85 -0.14
CA VAL A 492 -9.39 4.11 -0.98
C VAL A 492 -10.08 5.07 -1.93
N LEU A 493 -10.22 4.74 -3.20
CA LEU A 493 -10.98 5.55 -4.16
C LEU A 493 -12.46 5.62 -3.76
N LYS A 494 -13.07 6.80 -3.84
CA LYS A 494 -14.46 6.98 -3.42
C LYS A 494 -15.40 6.10 -4.25
N GLY A 495 -16.35 5.44 -3.60
CA GLY A 495 -17.42 4.67 -4.28
C GLY A 495 -16.96 3.34 -4.90
N THR A 496 -15.76 2.87 -4.57
CA THR A 496 -15.26 1.57 -5.04
C THR A 496 -15.54 0.44 -4.06
N GLY A 497 -15.57 -0.79 -4.57
CA GLY A 497 -15.74 -2.00 -3.78
C GLY A 497 -14.51 -2.36 -2.93
N ILE A 498 -14.74 -3.22 -1.93
CA ILE A 498 -13.71 -3.93 -1.15
C ILE A 498 -13.96 -5.42 -1.36
N ALA A 499 -12.90 -6.20 -1.53
CA ALA A 499 -13.00 -7.65 -1.57
C ALA A 499 -12.03 -8.29 -0.56
N ALA A 500 -12.42 -9.45 -0.03
CA ALA A 500 -11.64 -10.19 0.93
C ALA A 500 -11.64 -11.69 0.57
N CYS A 501 -10.51 -12.35 0.75
CA CYS A 501 -10.42 -13.81 0.64
C CYS A 501 -9.51 -14.41 1.70
N SER A 502 -9.83 -15.63 2.11
CA SER A 502 -8.97 -16.40 3.00
C SER A 502 -7.73 -16.86 2.22
N ILE A 503 -6.56 -16.73 2.84
CA ILE A 503 -5.27 -17.19 2.31
C ILE A 503 -4.59 -18.22 3.22
N GLY A 504 -5.23 -18.54 4.34
CA GLY A 504 -4.73 -19.47 5.33
C GLY A 504 -5.54 -19.36 6.62
N THR A 505 -5.18 -20.19 7.61
CA THR A 505 -5.82 -20.12 8.93
C THR A 505 -5.58 -18.76 9.56
N ASN A 506 -6.66 -18.03 9.87
CA ASN A 506 -6.64 -16.67 10.43
C ASN A 506 -5.94 -15.61 9.56
N GLN A 507 -5.65 -15.91 8.30
CA GLN A 507 -4.99 -15.00 7.38
C GLN A 507 -5.92 -14.65 6.23
N TRP A 508 -6.11 -13.36 6.03
CA TRP A 508 -7.02 -12.82 5.03
C TRP A 508 -6.29 -11.82 4.16
N SER A 509 -6.55 -11.89 2.86
CA SER A 509 -6.09 -10.89 1.91
C SER A 509 -7.23 -9.94 1.60
N ILE A 510 -7.01 -8.64 1.83
CA ILE A 510 -7.97 -7.57 1.67
C ILE A 510 -7.56 -6.71 0.49
N TRP A 511 -8.50 -6.41 -0.40
CA TRP A 511 -8.27 -5.80 -1.70
C TRP A 511 -9.16 -4.59 -1.91
N TRP A 512 -8.61 -3.54 -2.51
CA TRP A 512 -9.35 -2.32 -2.82
C TRP A 512 -8.68 -1.55 -3.97
N ILE A 513 -9.38 -0.53 -4.47
CA ILE A 513 -8.88 0.41 -5.46
C ILE A 513 -8.36 1.66 -4.72
N GLY A 514 -7.11 2.03 -4.93
CA GLY A 514 -6.48 3.21 -4.36
C GLY A 514 -6.90 4.50 -5.06
N GLN A 515 -6.69 5.66 -4.42
CA GLN A 515 -7.04 6.97 -4.98
C GLN A 515 -6.40 7.26 -6.34
N ALA A 516 -5.25 6.66 -6.64
CA ALA A 516 -4.60 6.79 -7.94
C ALA A 516 -5.18 5.84 -9.00
N SER A 517 -6.32 5.20 -8.72
CA SER A 517 -6.94 4.20 -9.58
C SER A 517 -6.03 2.99 -9.83
N ASP A 518 -5.28 2.63 -8.79
CA ASP A 518 -4.37 1.49 -8.70
C ASP A 518 -4.98 0.38 -7.85
N LEU A 519 -4.61 -0.87 -8.11
CA LEU A 519 -5.10 -2.01 -7.33
C LEU A 519 -4.17 -2.28 -6.16
N ARG A 520 -4.73 -2.30 -4.95
CA ARG A 520 -4.00 -2.46 -3.70
C ARG A 520 -4.47 -3.67 -2.91
N ARG A 521 -3.54 -4.23 -2.14
CA ARG A 521 -3.78 -5.37 -1.25
C ARG A 521 -3.06 -5.20 0.07
N THR A 522 -3.63 -5.77 1.12
CA THR A 522 -2.88 -6.08 2.35
C THR A 522 -3.29 -7.44 2.90
N ASN A 523 -2.37 -8.07 3.64
CA ASN A 523 -2.60 -9.35 4.28
C ASN A 523 -2.73 -9.13 5.79
N VAL A 524 -3.87 -9.54 6.33
CA VAL A 524 -4.24 -9.41 7.73
C VAL A 524 -4.10 -10.77 8.41
N ASP A 525 -3.27 -10.83 9.45
CA ASP A 525 -3.22 -11.93 10.40
C ASP A 525 -4.06 -11.56 11.62
N LEU A 526 -5.22 -12.21 11.75
CA LEU A 526 -6.20 -11.91 12.80
C LEU A 526 -5.70 -12.30 14.19
N THR A 527 -4.66 -13.13 14.30
CA THR A 527 -4.04 -13.47 15.60
C THR A 527 -3.06 -12.40 16.08
N LYS A 528 -2.59 -11.54 15.17
CA LYS A 528 -1.55 -10.52 15.43
C LYS A 528 -2.10 -9.11 15.31
N LEU A 529 -3.33 -8.87 15.75
CA LEU A 529 -3.93 -7.54 15.77
C LEU A 529 -3.23 -6.64 16.80
N THR A 530 -2.03 -6.16 16.47
CA THR A 530 -1.24 -5.22 17.26
C THR A 530 -1.77 -3.79 17.10
N LEU A 531 -1.36 -2.90 18.01
CA LEU A 531 -1.91 -1.53 18.16
C LEU A 531 -1.46 -0.53 17.09
N THR A 532 -0.63 -0.91 16.12
CA THR A 532 -0.10 0.02 15.11
C THR A 532 -0.92 0.02 13.81
N PRO A 533 -1.62 1.11 13.48
CA PRO A 533 -2.46 1.22 12.29
C PRO A 533 -1.59 1.49 11.05
N ASN A 534 -1.14 0.43 10.39
CA ASN A 534 -0.70 0.45 8.99
C ASN A 534 -0.29 -0.98 8.63
N TYR A 535 -1.26 -1.79 8.18
CA TYR A 535 -0.86 -3.01 7.51
C TYR A 535 -0.09 -2.63 6.24
N PRO A 536 1.02 -3.32 5.91
CA PRO A 536 1.78 -3.02 4.72
C PRO A 536 0.87 -3.15 3.50
N VAL A 537 0.83 -2.10 2.69
CA VAL A 537 0.03 -2.06 1.47
C VAL A 537 0.92 -2.41 0.28
N PHE A 538 0.45 -3.33 -0.53
CA PHE A 538 1.13 -3.77 -1.74
C PHE A 538 0.34 -3.29 -2.95
N GLU A 539 1.00 -2.58 -3.85
CA GLU A 539 0.46 -2.23 -5.15
C GLU A 539 0.63 -3.40 -6.11
N LEU A 540 -0.41 -3.69 -6.89
CA LEU A 540 -0.45 -4.81 -7.83
C LEU A 540 -0.57 -4.37 -9.27
N LEU A 541 -1.22 -3.22 -9.47
CA LEU A 541 -1.33 -2.53 -10.74
C LEU A 541 -0.94 -1.09 -10.52
N GLY A 542 -0.28 -0.47 -11.51
CA GLY A 542 0.10 0.93 -11.42
C GLY A 542 -1.11 1.88 -11.48
N PRO A 543 -0.89 3.19 -11.29
CA PRO A 543 -1.95 4.19 -11.36
C PRO A 543 -2.69 4.21 -12.69
N GLY A 544 -3.98 4.53 -12.63
CA GLY A 544 -4.86 4.56 -13.80
C GLY A 544 -5.06 3.20 -14.45
N SER A 545 -4.76 2.09 -13.77
CA SER A 545 -5.00 0.74 -14.30
C SER A 545 -6.42 0.24 -14.06
N CYS A 546 -7.06 0.73 -13.00
CA CYS A 546 -8.41 0.35 -12.59
C CYS A 546 -9.39 1.49 -12.82
N LYS A 547 -10.68 1.17 -12.98
CA LYS A 547 -11.74 2.18 -13.02
C LYS A 547 -12.42 2.34 -11.67
N GLN A 548 -12.95 3.53 -11.41
CA GLN A 548 -13.86 3.78 -10.30
C GLN A 548 -15.19 3.03 -10.53
N MET A 549 -15.32 1.86 -9.91
CA MET A 549 -16.55 1.06 -9.93
C MET A 549 -16.72 0.31 -8.61
N ARG A 550 -17.97 -0.10 -8.33
CA ARG A 550 -18.29 -1.03 -7.23
C ARG A 550 -17.74 -2.45 -7.44
N SER A 551 -17.19 -2.71 -8.62
CA SER A 551 -16.88 -4.04 -9.15
C SER A 551 -15.45 -4.46 -8.86
N LEU A 552 -15.25 -4.96 -7.65
CA LEU A 552 -14.06 -5.73 -7.26
C LEU A 552 -14.52 -7.09 -6.74
N MET A 553 -14.06 -8.17 -7.36
CA MET A 553 -14.42 -9.53 -6.97
C MET A 553 -13.16 -10.38 -6.80
N VAL A 554 -13.11 -11.13 -5.71
CA VAL A 554 -12.07 -12.16 -5.52
C VAL A 554 -12.68 -13.54 -5.71
N ALA A 555 -12.04 -14.33 -6.57
CA ALA A 555 -12.25 -15.75 -6.69
C ALA A 555 -11.03 -16.48 -6.08
N SER A 556 -11.16 -17.01 -4.88
CA SER A 556 -10.13 -17.91 -4.34
C SER A 556 -10.09 -19.17 -5.19
N GLY A 557 -8.95 -19.43 -5.82
CA GLY A 557 -8.75 -20.58 -6.69
C GLY A 557 -8.10 -21.77 -5.98
N TYR A 558 -8.03 -22.90 -6.67
CA TYR A 558 -7.45 -24.15 -6.20
C TYR A 558 -5.96 -23.98 -5.79
N GLY A 559 -5.60 -24.41 -4.57
CA GLY A 559 -4.22 -24.36 -4.06
C GLY A 559 -3.84 -23.03 -3.42
N THR A 560 -2.69 -22.46 -3.81
CA THR A 560 -2.09 -21.25 -3.23
C THR A 560 -2.23 -20.02 -4.14
N GLN A 561 -3.21 -19.95 -5.05
CA GLN A 561 -3.38 -18.80 -5.94
C GLN A 561 -4.71 -18.09 -5.71
N ILE A 562 -4.64 -16.75 -5.66
CA ILE A 562 -5.80 -15.87 -5.60
C ILE A 562 -6.09 -15.39 -7.03
N GLY A 563 -7.27 -15.70 -7.54
CA GLY A 563 -7.83 -15.06 -8.73
C GLY A 563 -8.58 -13.80 -8.32
N LEU A 564 -8.24 -12.67 -8.90
CA LEU A 564 -8.95 -11.41 -8.73
C LEU A 564 -9.53 -10.98 -10.08
N VAL A 565 -10.77 -10.51 -10.05
CA VAL A 565 -11.44 -9.88 -11.17
C VAL A 565 -11.74 -8.44 -10.82
N TYR A 566 -11.41 -7.55 -11.74
CA TYR A 566 -11.60 -6.10 -11.58
C TYR A 566 -11.98 -5.49 -12.93
N VAL A 567 -12.36 -4.21 -12.92
CA VAL A 567 -12.59 -3.45 -14.16
C VAL A 567 -11.41 -2.53 -14.42
N ASN A 568 -10.80 -2.68 -15.60
CA ASN A 568 -9.66 -1.87 -15.99
C ASN A 568 -10.09 -0.45 -16.44
N ALA A 569 -9.13 0.42 -16.70
CA ALA A 569 -9.40 1.80 -17.10
C ALA A 569 -10.09 1.99 -18.46
N ASN A 570 -10.20 0.93 -19.27
CA ASN A 570 -10.94 0.93 -20.54
C ASN A 570 -12.36 0.35 -20.39
N ASP A 571 -12.86 0.24 -19.16
CA ASP A 571 -14.19 -0.30 -18.81
C ASP A 571 -14.32 -1.80 -19.02
N ILE A 572 -13.22 -2.51 -19.26
CA ILE A 572 -13.25 -3.94 -19.61
C ILE A 572 -12.96 -4.77 -18.36
N VAL A 573 -13.67 -5.89 -18.21
CA VAL A 573 -13.38 -6.87 -17.17
C VAL A 573 -11.98 -7.43 -17.40
N ALA A 574 -11.16 -7.47 -16.35
CA ALA A 574 -9.81 -8.01 -16.40
C ALA A 574 -9.58 -8.94 -15.20
N GLY A 575 -8.65 -9.86 -15.38
CA GLY A 575 -8.28 -10.84 -14.37
C GLY A 575 -6.83 -10.72 -13.95
N LEU A 576 -6.54 -11.13 -12.73
CA LEU A 576 -5.21 -11.21 -12.17
C LEU A 576 -5.10 -12.48 -11.33
N SER A 577 -4.02 -13.24 -11.47
CA SER A 577 -3.66 -14.31 -10.52
C SER A 577 -2.36 -13.95 -9.81
N CYS A 578 -2.31 -14.19 -8.51
CA CYS A 578 -1.12 -13.95 -7.70
C CYS A 578 -1.03 -14.97 -6.54
N PRO A 579 0.18 -15.17 -5.98
CA PRO A 579 0.35 -15.92 -4.73
C PRO A 579 -0.34 -15.21 -3.54
N PRO A 580 -0.55 -15.93 -2.43
CA PRO A 580 -1.35 -15.45 -1.30
C PRO A 580 -0.75 -14.22 -0.61
#